data_AF-A0A7S4HU80-F1
#
_entry.id   AF-A0A7S4HU80-F1
#
_cell.length_a   1.000
_cell.length_b   1.000
_cell.length_c   1.000
_cell.angle_alpha   90.00
_cell.angle_beta   90.00
_cell.angle_gamma   90.00
#
_symmetry.space_group_name_H-M   'P 1'
#
loop_
_entity.id
_entity.type
_entity.pdbx_description
1 polymer ?
#
loop_
_entity_poly.entity_id
_entity_poly.type
_entity_poly.pdbx_seq_one_letter_code
_entity_poly.pdbx_strand_id
1 'polypeptide(L)'
;MPALVVTPLIQNTSRSVLAECKITDEEKEAFVLLETEESAPLVVLQSLLQYSKELDDTPQYLHQLLKGSKPYHYIAPPKPRDPELEKRCQKLRAEMENRQYRKMVRNIIEPKGIGRIKDSMEMQD
;
A
#
# COMPACT_ATOMS: atom_id res chain seq x y z
N MET A 1 -12.70 4.71 6.35
CA MET A 1 -12.74 6.02 5.66
C MET A 1 -11.36 6.67 5.81
N PRO A 2 -10.83 7.38 4.81
CA PRO A 2 -9.58 8.13 4.98
C PRO A 2 -9.79 9.17 6.09
N ALA A 3 -8.99 9.05 7.14
CA ALA A 3 -9.05 9.83 8.36
C ALA A 3 -7.82 10.75 8.42
N LEU A 4 -8.01 12.04 8.66
CA LEU A 4 -6.88 12.95 8.89
C LEU A 4 -6.40 12.75 10.32
N VAL A 5 -5.12 12.39 10.47
CA VAL A 5 -4.49 12.29 11.80
C VAL A 5 -4.48 13.67 12.44
N VAL A 6 -5.14 13.79 13.59
CA VAL A 6 -5.19 15.02 14.36
C VAL A 6 -3.80 15.32 14.94
N THR A 7 -3.23 16.47 14.58
CA THR A 7 -1.93 16.93 15.08
C THR A 7 -2.11 17.74 16.36
N PRO A 8 -1.08 17.86 17.22
CA PRO A 8 -1.16 18.70 18.43
C PRO A 8 -1.40 20.18 18.09
N LEU A 9 -1.02 20.64 16.90
CA LEU A 9 -1.35 21.99 16.43
C LEU A 9 -2.87 22.16 16.29
N ILE A 10 -3.54 21.19 15.65
CA ILE A 10 -5.00 21.19 15.48
C ILE A 10 -5.69 21.21 16.86
N GLN A 11 -5.22 20.41 17.81
CA GLN A 11 -5.78 20.35 19.17
C GLN A 11 -5.59 21.65 19.96
N ASN A 12 -4.44 22.30 19.82
CA ASN A 12 -4.21 23.57 20.50
C ASN A 12 -5.08 24.67 19.90
N THR A 13 -5.21 24.71 18.57
CA THR A 13 -6.09 25.67 17.90
C THR A 13 -7.56 25.46 18.24
N SER A 14 -8.04 24.21 18.35
CA SER A 14 -9.42 23.95 18.76
C SER A 14 -9.69 24.43 20.19
N ARG A 15 -8.74 24.24 21.12
CA ARG A 15 -8.84 24.74 22.49
C ARG A 15 -8.93 26.26 22.57
N SER A 16 -8.08 26.97 21.82
CA SER A 16 -8.13 28.43 21.74
C SER A 16 -9.48 28.91 21.20
N VAL A 17 -9.97 28.26 20.14
CA VAL A 17 -11.28 28.56 19.54
C VAL A 17 -12.43 28.31 20.51
N LEU A 18 -12.42 27.19 21.24
CA LEU A 18 -13.44 26.87 22.25
C LEU A 18 -13.47 27.83 23.43
N ALA A 19 -12.33 28.42 23.80
CA ALA A 19 -12.22 29.34 24.92
C ALA A 19 -12.74 30.75 24.61
N GLU A 20 -12.56 31.21 23.36
CA GLU A 20 -12.74 32.63 23.00
C GLU A 20 -13.93 32.88 22.04
N CYS A 21 -14.35 31.90 21.23
CA CYS A 21 -15.42 32.08 20.26
C CYS A 21 -16.80 31.62 20.76
N LYS A 22 -17.85 32.34 20.31
CA LYS A 22 -19.25 31.90 20.44
C LYS A 22 -19.59 30.96 19.30
N ILE A 23 -19.43 29.66 19.55
CA ILE A 23 -19.63 28.60 18.56
C ILE A 23 -21.05 28.01 18.71
N THR A 24 -21.60 27.44 17.63
CA THR A 24 -22.84 26.66 17.68
C THR A 24 -22.64 25.36 18.48
N ASP A 25 -23.71 24.81 19.07
CA ASP A 25 -23.56 23.63 19.95
C ASP A 25 -23.10 22.38 19.18
N GLU A 26 -23.51 22.23 17.92
CA GLU A 26 -23.08 21.13 17.04
C GLU A 26 -21.57 21.18 16.72
N GLU A 27 -21.03 22.37 16.48
CA GLU A 27 -19.61 22.56 16.20
C GLU A 27 -18.75 22.43 17.47
N LYS A 28 -19.27 22.79 18.64
CA LYS A 28 -18.59 22.53 19.93
C LYS A 28 -18.42 21.04 20.16
N GLU A 29 -19.47 20.25 19.95
CA GLU A 29 -19.39 18.79 20.06
C GLU A 29 -18.34 18.23 19.08
N ALA A 30 -18.34 18.71 17.83
CA ALA A 30 -17.35 18.30 16.84
C ALA A 30 -15.90 18.66 17.24
N PHE A 31 -15.68 19.83 17.85
CA PHE A 31 -14.34 20.23 18.32
C PHE A 31 -13.88 19.49 19.58
N VAL A 32 -14.80 19.13 20.47
CA VAL A 32 -14.49 18.27 21.62
C VAL A 32 -14.09 16.86 21.15
N LEU A 33 -14.75 16.34 20.12
CA LEU A 33 -14.38 15.05 19.52
C LEU A 33 -12.98 15.06 18.89
N LEU A 34 -12.45 16.22 18.48
CA LEU A 34 -11.04 16.31 18.01
C LEU A 34 -10.01 16.09 19.13
N GLU A 35 -10.40 16.25 20.39
CA GLU A 35 -9.51 15.99 21.52
C GLU A 35 -9.41 14.49 21.85
N THR A 36 -10.47 13.73 21.54
CA THR A 36 -10.59 12.30 21.87
C THR A 36 -10.32 11.40 20.67
N GLU A 37 -10.70 11.81 19.48
CA GLU A 37 -10.56 11.01 18.26
C GLU A 37 -9.26 11.34 17.51
N GLU A 38 -8.58 10.31 17.03
CA GLU A 38 -7.37 10.44 16.21
C GLU A 38 -7.66 10.92 14.78
N SER A 39 -8.94 11.07 14.42
CA SER A 39 -9.42 11.27 13.05
C SER A 39 -10.41 12.42 12.93
N ALA A 40 -10.09 13.42 12.11
CA ALA A 40 -11.01 14.52 11.82
C ALA A 40 -11.54 14.51 10.38
N PRO A 41 -12.84 14.77 10.15
CA PRO A 41 -13.34 15.14 8.82
C PRO A 41 -12.86 16.55 8.42
N LEU A 42 -12.61 16.76 7.13
CA LEU A 42 -12.08 18.02 6.59
C LEU A 42 -13.02 19.22 6.85
N VAL A 43 -14.33 18.99 6.88
CA VAL A 43 -15.33 20.04 7.11
C VAL A 43 -15.13 20.72 8.48
N VAL A 44 -14.82 19.92 9.50
CA VAL A 44 -14.56 20.43 10.87
C VAL A 44 -13.25 21.22 10.91
N LEU A 45 -12.24 20.84 10.13
CA LEU A 45 -11.01 21.63 10.03
C LEU A 45 -11.23 22.96 9.29
N GLN A 46 -12.16 23.01 8.33
CA GLN A 46 -12.52 24.25 7.64
C GLN A 46 -13.23 25.23 8.56
N SER A 47 -14.18 24.76 9.37
CA SER A 47 -14.86 25.62 10.35
C SER A 47 -13.88 26.10 11.42
N LEU A 48 -13.01 25.22 11.94
CA LEU A 48 -11.95 25.60 12.87
C LEU A 48 -11.06 26.70 12.27
N LEU A 49 -10.63 26.55 11.02
CA LEU A 49 -9.80 27.54 10.34
C LEU A 49 -10.52 28.87 10.15
N GLN A 50 -11.83 28.84 9.90
CA GLN A 50 -12.65 30.06 9.82
C GLN A 50 -12.67 30.82 11.15
N TYR A 51 -12.91 30.11 12.26
CA TYR A 51 -12.90 30.72 13.59
C TYR A 51 -11.51 31.19 14.03
N SER A 52 -10.45 30.45 13.69
CA SER A 52 -9.08 30.86 14.01
C SER A 52 -8.68 32.19 13.35
N LYS A 53 -9.24 32.51 12.18
CA LYS A 53 -9.02 33.80 11.51
C LYS A 53 -9.73 34.96 12.19
N GLU A 54 -10.79 34.68 12.95
CA GLU A 54 -11.51 35.70 13.71
C GLU A 54 -10.78 36.03 15.03
N LEU A 55 -9.92 35.12 15.50
CA LEU A 55 -9.16 35.22 16.74
C LEU A 55 -7.77 35.83 16.54
N ASP A 56 -7.02 35.33 15.56
CA ASP A 56 -5.65 35.77 15.31
C ASP A 56 -5.60 36.87 14.25
N ASP A 57 -4.90 37.97 14.54
CA ASP A 57 -4.59 39.04 13.59
C ASP A 57 -3.68 38.55 12.44
N THR A 58 -3.03 37.40 12.62
CA THR A 58 -2.24 36.71 11.59
C THR A 58 -3.02 35.55 10.98
N PRO A 59 -3.29 35.55 9.65
CA PRO A 59 -4.07 34.48 9.04
C PRO A 59 -3.29 33.16 9.03
N GLN A 60 -3.75 32.20 9.81
CA GLN A 60 -3.27 30.82 9.70
C GLN A 60 -3.81 30.18 8.42
N TYR A 61 -2.91 29.54 7.66
CA TYR A 61 -3.27 28.81 6.44
C TYR A 61 -3.44 27.32 6.72
N LEU A 62 -4.29 26.65 5.93
CA LEU A 62 -4.57 25.23 6.10
C LEU A 62 -3.29 24.36 6.09
N HIS A 63 -2.32 24.67 5.23
CA HIS A 63 -1.07 23.92 5.17
C HIS A 63 -0.22 24.04 6.44
N GLN A 64 -0.37 25.12 7.21
CA GLN A 64 0.31 25.32 8.49
C GLN A 64 -0.34 24.44 9.58
N LEU A 65 -1.67 24.37 9.58
CA LEU A 65 -2.45 23.52 10.48
C LEU A 65 -2.20 22.03 10.22
N LEU A 66 -2.07 21.66 8.95
CA LEU A 66 -1.78 20.29 8.50
C LEU A 66 -0.28 19.92 8.60
N LYS A 67 0.58 20.80 9.13
CA LYS A 67 2.00 20.52 9.28
C LYS A 67 2.20 19.33 10.22
N GLY A 68 2.82 18.26 9.71
CA GLY A 68 3.03 17.01 10.42
C GLY A 68 1.95 15.94 10.20
N SER A 69 0.84 16.30 9.53
CA SER A 69 -0.15 15.31 9.07
C SER A 69 0.39 14.56 7.84
N LYS A 70 0.07 13.26 7.75
CA LYS A 70 0.43 12.43 6.59
C LYS A 70 -0.82 12.14 5.77
N PRO A 71 -0.77 12.27 4.44
CA PRO A 71 -1.89 11.89 3.59
C PRO A 71 -2.12 10.38 3.70
N TYR A 72 -3.38 9.99 3.90
CA TYR A 72 -3.76 8.57 3.85
C TYR A 72 -3.65 8.07 2.42
N HIS A 73 -2.69 7.16 2.17
CA HIS A 73 -2.57 6.50 0.88
C HIS A 73 -3.41 5.21 0.89
N TYR A 74 -4.56 5.25 0.22
CA TYR A 74 -5.38 4.05 0.04
C TYR A 74 -4.71 3.09 -0.94
N ILE A 75 -4.29 1.93 -0.44
CA ILE A 75 -3.83 0.82 -1.28
C ILE A 75 -5.04 -0.04 -1.60
N ALA A 76 -5.52 0.04 -2.84
CA ALA A 76 -6.60 -0.82 -3.31
C ALA A 76 -6.17 -2.30 -3.24
N PRO A 77 -7.08 -3.22 -2.86
CA PRO A 77 -6.77 -4.63 -2.90
C PRO A 77 -6.42 -5.05 -4.34
N PRO A 78 -5.45 -5.95 -4.54
CA PRO A 78 -5.12 -6.45 -5.87
C PRO A 78 -6.34 -7.12 -6.50
N LYS A 79 -6.52 -6.89 -7.80
CA LYS A 79 -7.58 -7.58 -8.56
C LYS A 79 -7.37 -9.10 -8.52
N PRO A 80 -8.45 -9.90 -8.53
CA PRO A 80 -8.33 -11.34 -8.67
C PRO A 80 -7.60 -11.67 -9.98
N ARG A 81 -6.78 -12.72 -9.96
CA ARG A 81 -6.04 -13.16 -11.14
C ARG A 81 -6.98 -13.82 -12.15
N ASP A 82 -6.69 -13.63 -13.43
CA ASP A 82 -7.46 -14.22 -14.51
C ASP A 82 -7.24 -15.76 -14.55
N PRO A 83 -8.30 -16.57 -14.41
CA PRO A 83 -8.19 -18.03 -14.34
C PRO A 83 -7.62 -18.65 -15.63
N GLU A 84 -7.83 -18.03 -16.79
CA GLU A 84 -7.26 -18.51 -18.05
C GLU A 84 -5.75 -18.30 -18.09
N LEU A 85 -5.31 -17.11 -17.67
CA LEU A 85 -3.88 -16.76 -17.60
C LEU A 85 -3.14 -17.62 -16.58
N GLU A 86 -3.77 -17.95 -15.44
CA GLU A 86 -3.16 -18.84 -14.45
C GLU A 86 -2.94 -20.24 -15.00
N LYS A 87 -3.93 -20.82 -15.67
CA LYS A 87 -3.80 -22.13 -16.32
C LYS A 87 -2.68 -22.13 -17.37
N ARG A 88 -2.61 -21.06 -18.18
CA ARG A 88 -1.54 -20.91 -19.17
C ARG A 88 -0.16 -20.80 -18.51
N CYS A 89 -0.04 -20.03 -17.44
CA CYS A 89 1.20 -19.90 -16.67
C CYS A 89 1.64 -21.25 -16.07
N GLN A 90 0.70 -22.02 -15.52
CA GLN A 90 0.98 -23.36 -14.97
C GLN A 90 1.52 -24.29 -16.06
N LYS A 91 0.87 -24.31 -17.24
CA LYS A 91 1.33 -25.10 -18.39
C LYS A 91 2.75 -24.71 -18.81
N LEU A 92 3.03 -23.40 -18.96
CA LEU A 92 4.35 -22.91 -19.35
C LEU A 92 5.43 -23.27 -18.32
N ARG A 93 5.13 -23.19 -17.02
CA ARG A 93 6.07 -23.62 -15.96
C ARG A 93 6.40 -25.11 -16.07
N ALA A 94 5.39 -25.95 -16.24
CA ALA A 94 5.59 -27.40 -16.42
C ALA A 94 6.41 -27.72 -17.68
N GLU A 95 6.16 -27.04 -18.80
CA GLU A 95 6.95 -27.19 -20.02
C GLU A 95 8.42 -26.78 -19.83
N MET A 96 8.66 -25.68 -19.12
CA MET A 96 10.00 -25.23 -18.78
C MET A 96 10.74 -26.21 -17.88
N GLU A 97 10.09 -26.70 -16.82
CA GLU A 97 10.64 -27.70 -15.90
C GLU A 97 10.99 -28.99 -16.64
N ASN A 98 10.08 -29.49 -17.49
CA ASN A 98 10.34 -30.67 -18.32
C ASN A 98 11.53 -30.46 -19.27
N ARG A 99 11.64 -29.28 -19.88
CA ARG A 99 12.77 -28.93 -20.75
C ARG A 99 14.08 -28.89 -19.96
N GLN A 100 14.07 -28.34 -18.75
CA GLN A 100 15.24 -28.30 -17.86
C GLN A 100 15.62 -29.71 -17.42
N TYR A 101 14.66 -30.53 -16.99
CA TYR A 101 14.87 -31.93 -16.63
C TYR A 101 15.51 -32.72 -17.77
N ARG A 102 14.96 -32.63 -18.99
CA ARG A 102 15.52 -33.29 -20.18
C ARG A 102 16.95 -32.85 -20.48
N LYS A 103 17.31 -31.58 -20.22
CA LYS A 103 18.70 -31.11 -20.35
C LYS A 103 19.60 -31.74 -19.29
N MET A 104 19.16 -31.83 -18.04
CA MET A 104 19.93 -32.43 -16.94
C MET A 104 20.21 -33.91 -17.18
N VAL A 105 19.20 -34.67 -17.63
CA VAL A 105 19.29 -36.14 -17.73
C VAL A 105 19.79 -36.61 -19.10
N ARG A 106 19.99 -35.70 -20.08
CA ARG A 106 20.44 -36.02 -21.45
C ARG A 106 21.69 -36.93 -21.48
N ASN A 107 22.70 -36.63 -20.67
CA ASN A 107 23.96 -37.37 -20.68
C ASN A 107 23.87 -38.75 -20.00
N ILE A 108 22.84 -38.96 -19.18
CA ILE A 108 22.57 -40.23 -18.48
C ILE A 108 21.77 -41.16 -19.40
N ILE A 109 20.79 -40.63 -20.14
CA ILE A 109 19.92 -41.41 -21.04
C ILE A 109 20.59 -41.70 -22.39
N GLU A 110 21.34 -40.74 -22.94
CA GLU A 110 22.10 -40.90 -24.19
C GLU A 110 23.60 -40.71 -23.91
N PRO A 111 24.25 -41.68 -23.24
CA PRO A 111 25.68 -41.62 -23.00
C PRO A 111 26.40 -41.69 -24.36
N LYS A 112 26.99 -40.56 -24.76
CA LYS A 112 27.73 -40.35 -26.04
C LYS A 112 28.97 -41.26 -26.24
N GLY A 113 29.13 -42.32 -25.46
CA GLY A 113 30.27 -43.22 -25.49
C GLY A 113 29.95 -44.72 -25.60
N ILE A 114 28.70 -45.17 -25.42
CA ILE A 114 28.41 -46.62 -25.37
C ILE A 114 28.37 -47.28 -26.76
N GLY A 115 28.02 -46.52 -27.81
CA GLY A 115 27.99 -47.04 -29.19
C GLY A 115 29.36 -47.48 -29.72
N ARG A 116 30.44 -46.78 -29.35
CA ARG A 116 31.79 -47.10 -29.86
C ARG A 116 32.44 -48.34 -29.24
N ILE A 117 31.95 -48.81 -28.10
CA ILE A 117 32.51 -49.99 -27.41
C ILE A 117 32.00 -51.29 -28.04
N LYS A 118 30.77 -51.29 -28.60
CA LYS A 118 30.20 -52.48 -29.25
C LYS A 118 30.94 -52.84 -30.54
N ASP A 119 31.27 -51.84 -31.36
CA ASP A 119 31.96 -52.05 -32.64
C ASP A 119 33.40 -52.59 -32.47
N SER A 120 34.06 -52.33 -31.35
CA SER A 120 35.40 -52.86 -31.04
C SER A 120 35.40 -54.30 -30.50
N MET A 121 34.24 -54.83 -30.12
CA MET A 121 34.11 -56.14 -29.49
C MET A 121 33.68 -57.24 -30.47
N GLU A 122 33.08 -56.89 -31.62
CA GLU A 122 32.66 -57.81 -32.68
C GLU A 122 33.78 -58.15 -33.69
N MET A 123 35.00 -57.61 -33.52
CA MET A 123 36.16 -57.87 -34.39
C MET A 123 37.13 -58.94 -33.82
N GLN A 124 36.72 -59.66 -32.79
CA GLN A 124 37.49 -60.76 -32.19
C GLN A 124 36.69 -62.06 -32.24
N ASP A 125 36.43 -62.58 -33.45
CA ASP A 125 36.09 -63.98 -33.71
C ASP A 125 36.65 -64.38 -35.09
#